data_AF-A0A1G2HXQ0-F1
#
_entry.id   AF-A0A1G2HXQ0-F1
#
_cell.length_a   1.000
_cell.length_b   1.000
_cell.length_c   1.000
_cell.angle_alpha   90.00
_cell.angle_beta   90.00
_cell.angle_gamma   90.00
#
_symmetry.space_group_name_H-M   'P 1'
#
loop_
_entity.id
_entity.type
_entity.pdbx_description
1 polymer ?
#
loop_
_entity_poly.entity_id
_entity_poly.type
_entity_poly.pdbx_seq_one_letter_code
_entity_poly.pdbx_strand_id
1 'polypeptide(L)'
;MLHQELTAEKWQKLSFFDQMANIGAEIGRAINWKEKDKEKSQASFERGLELLDLTIQDSKNKQGLKELCRLREFLADYFYFGNTYGSTEKSWENYFYNFNYAAAIQRGL
;
A
#
# COMPACT_ATOMS: atom_id res chain seq x y z
N MET A 1 -6.73 -8.58 15.15
CA MET A 1 -6.22 -7.30 14.62
C MET A 1 -4.71 -7.32 14.76
N LEU A 2 -4.01 -7.50 13.66
CA LEU A 2 -2.56 -7.31 13.63
C LEU A 2 -2.32 -5.79 13.71
N HIS A 3 -1.39 -5.36 14.57
CA HIS A 3 -0.99 -3.98 14.89
C HIS A 3 -1.82 -3.24 15.97
N GLN A 4 -1.45 -3.46 17.24
CA GLN A 4 -2.09 -2.89 18.44
C GLN A 4 -2.07 -1.35 18.57
N GLU A 5 -1.28 -0.61 17.78
CA GLU A 5 -1.11 0.85 17.97
C GLU A 5 -1.66 1.74 16.84
N LEU A 6 -2.05 1.15 15.69
CA LEU A 6 -2.62 1.90 14.58
C LEU A 6 -4.12 2.10 14.83
N THR A 7 -4.54 3.33 15.08
CA THR A 7 -5.96 3.70 15.02
C THR A 7 -6.27 4.35 13.68
N ALA A 8 -7.52 4.23 13.23
CA ALA A 8 -7.99 4.93 12.04
C ALA A 8 -7.74 6.44 12.15
N GLU A 9 -7.93 7.06 13.33
CA GLU A 9 -7.69 8.50 13.48
C GLU A 9 -6.22 8.88 13.33
N LYS A 10 -5.29 8.06 13.87
CA LYS A 10 -3.85 8.30 13.67
C LYS A 10 -3.47 8.21 12.19
N TRP A 11 -4.00 7.21 11.49
CA TRP A 11 -3.74 7.03 10.07
C TRP A 11 -4.30 8.17 9.22
N GLN A 12 -5.51 8.64 9.54
CA GLN A 12 -6.17 9.72 8.81
C GLN A 12 -5.55 11.10 9.05
N LYS A 13 -4.64 11.25 10.03
CA LYS A 13 -3.83 12.47 10.19
C LYS A 13 -2.67 12.59 9.18
N LEU A 14 -2.24 11.48 8.59
CA LEU A 14 -1.19 11.48 7.57
C LEU A 14 -1.67 12.16 6.29
N SER A 15 -0.78 12.78 5.52
CA SER A 15 -1.13 13.24 4.18
C SER A 15 -1.45 12.05 3.26
N PHE A 16 -2.12 12.31 2.13
CA PHE A 16 -2.31 11.25 1.13
C PHE A 16 -0.98 10.64 0.66
N PHE A 17 0.05 11.47 0.44
CA PHE A 17 1.37 10.99 0.03
C PHE A 17 2.02 10.13 1.11
N ASP A 18 1.91 10.51 2.38
CA ASP A 18 2.38 9.70 3.50
C ASP A 18 1.65 8.37 3.60
N GLN A 19 0.32 8.36 3.43
CA GLN A 19 -0.48 7.13 3.43
C GLN A 19 0.00 6.17 2.32
N MET A 20 0.13 6.69 1.10
CA MET A 20 0.56 5.90 -0.06
C MET A 20 2.02 5.43 0.04
N ALA A 21 2.92 6.25 0.59
CA ALA A 21 4.31 5.90 0.84
C ALA A 21 4.42 4.72 1.83
N ASN A 22 3.66 4.77 2.93
CA ASN A 22 3.62 3.70 3.93
C ASN A 22 3.01 2.40 3.37
N ILE A 23 1.93 2.49 2.58
CA ILE A 23 1.39 1.33 1.85
C ILE A 23 2.46 0.71 0.96
N GLY A 24 3.15 1.55 0.18
CA GLY A 24 4.23 1.11 -0.71
C GLY A 24 5.37 0.40 0.02
N ALA A 25 5.72 0.83 1.23
CA ALA A 25 6.73 0.17 2.04
C ALA A 25 6.32 -1.25 2.47
N GLU A 26 5.04 -1.47 2.80
CA GLU A 26 4.51 -2.81 3.10
C GLU A 26 4.45 -3.70 1.85
N ILE A 27 4.02 -3.15 0.71
CA ILE A 27 4.02 -3.90 -0.56
C ILE A 27 5.45 -4.28 -0.97
N GLY A 28 6.41 -3.37 -0.81
CA GLY A 28 7.84 -3.67 -1.03
C GLY A 28 8.37 -4.76 -0.11
N ARG A 29 7.99 -4.74 1.18
CA ARG A 29 8.30 -5.84 2.11
C ARG A 29 7.69 -7.16 1.67
N ALA A 30 6.43 -7.15 1.25
CA ALA A 30 5.74 -8.34 0.78
C ALA A 30 6.45 -8.96 -0.43
N ILE A 31 6.86 -8.14 -1.40
CA ILE A 31 7.65 -8.58 -2.57
C ILE A 31 9.00 -9.15 -2.12
N ASN A 32 9.73 -8.44 -1.26
CA ASN A 32 11.07 -8.84 -0.80
C ASN A 32 11.12 -10.20 -0.11
N TRP A 33 10.02 -10.60 0.53
CA TRP A 33 9.86 -11.89 1.21
C TRP A 33 9.18 -12.97 0.35
N LYS A 34 8.59 -12.63 -0.80
CA LYS A 34 7.73 -13.52 -1.60
C LYS A 34 8.33 -14.89 -1.88
N GLU A 35 9.60 -14.92 -2.31
CA GLU A 35 10.34 -16.16 -2.63
C GLU A 35 11.17 -16.71 -1.46
N LYS A 36 11.24 -15.99 -0.33
CA LYS A 36 12.11 -16.32 0.82
C LYS A 36 11.32 -16.89 1.99
N ASP A 37 10.16 -16.30 2.26
CA ASP A 37 9.33 -16.59 3.43
C ASP A 37 7.89 -16.17 3.11
N LYS A 38 7.06 -17.16 2.77
CA LYS A 38 5.67 -16.93 2.35
C LYS A 38 4.83 -16.33 3.46
N GLU A 39 5.06 -16.72 4.72
CA GLU A 39 4.29 -16.20 5.85
C GLU A 39 4.60 -14.72 6.08
N LYS A 40 5.89 -14.32 6.04
CA LYS A 40 6.26 -12.90 6.11
C LYS A 40 5.75 -12.10 4.93
N SER A 41 5.81 -12.67 3.73
CA SER A 41 5.28 -12.01 2.53
C SER A 41 3.79 -11.73 2.67
N GLN A 42 3.01 -12.74 3.09
CA GLN A 42 1.57 -12.62 3.33
C GLN A 42 1.26 -11.62 4.43
N ALA A 43 1.95 -11.69 5.57
CA ALA A 43 1.75 -10.76 6.68
C ALA A 43 1.99 -9.29 6.28
N SER A 44 3.06 -9.02 5.52
CA SER A 44 3.30 -7.67 4.97
C SER A 44 2.25 -7.26 3.94
N PHE A 45 1.78 -8.19 3.11
CA PHE A 45 0.75 -7.90 2.12
C PHE A 45 -0.59 -7.55 2.78
N GLU A 46 -1.04 -8.36 3.73
CA GLU A 46 -2.26 -8.14 4.50
C GLU A 46 -2.22 -6.80 5.23
N ARG A 47 -1.06 -6.44 5.79
CA ARG A 47 -0.84 -5.12 6.37
C ARG A 47 -0.95 -4.01 5.33
N GLY A 48 -0.34 -4.16 4.15
CA GLY A 48 -0.49 -3.20 3.05
C GLY A 48 -1.95 -2.98 2.64
N LEU A 49 -2.75 -4.06 2.58
CA LEU A 49 -4.18 -3.99 2.29
C LEU A 49 -4.98 -3.30 3.40
N GLU A 50 -4.69 -3.57 4.67
CA GLU A 50 -5.33 -2.90 5.80
C GLU A 50 -5.12 -1.38 5.74
N LEU A 51 -3.89 -0.94 5.45
CA LEU A 51 -3.55 0.48 5.30
C LEU A 51 -4.25 1.11 4.10
N LEU A 52 -4.37 0.38 2.99
CA LEU A 52 -5.11 0.83 1.81
C LEU A 52 -6.61 0.95 2.11
N ASP A 53 -7.19 0.00 2.83
CA ASP A 53 -8.60 0.04 3.22
C ASP A 53 -8.89 1.22 4.16
N LEU A 54 -7.99 1.54 5.10
CA LEU A 54 -8.08 2.76 5.92
C LEU A 54 -7.95 4.03 5.08
N THR A 55 -7.14 4.01 4.02
CA THR A 55 -6.96 5.12 3.07
C THR A 55 -8.19 5.33 2.20
N ILE A 56 -8.86 4.26 1.77
CA ILE A 56 -10.14 4.28 1.04
C ILE A 56 -11.26 4.84 1.92
N GLN A 57 -11.28 4.48 3.21
CA GLN A 57 -12.30 4.96 4.15
C GLN A 57 -12.09 6.44 4.55
N ASP A 58 -10.92 7.00 4.28
CA ASP A 58 -10.61 8.38 4.61
C ASP A 58 -11.38 9.37 3.73
N SER A 59 -12.24 10.18 4.36
CA SER A 59 -13.10 11.12 3.66
C SER A 59 -12.35 12.14 2.80
N LYS A 60 -11.08 12.46 3.14
CA LYS A 60 -10.26 13.39 2.36
C LYS A 60 -9.82 12.82 1.00
N ASN A 61 -9.84 11.49 0.85
CA ASN A 61 -9.40 10.79 -0.36
C ASN A 61 -10.56 10.44 -1.31
N LYS A 62 -11.79 10.91 -1.01
CA LYS A 62 -13.02 10.55 -1.76
C LYS A 62 -12.95 10.79 -3.27
N GLN A 63 -12.16 11.76 -3.72
CA GLN A 63 -12.03 12.09 -5.14
C GLN A 63 -11.28 11.00 -5.94
N GLY A 64 -10.42 10.21 -5.27
CA GLY A 64 -9.61 9.15 -5.90
C GLY A 64 -10.06 7.73 -5.57
N LEU A 65 -11.31 7.54 -5.10
CA LEU A 65 -11.79 6.22 -4.63
C LEU A 65 -11.73 5.15 -5.72
N LYS A 66 -12.05 5.52 -6.96
CA LYS A 66 -12.03 4.59 -8.08
C LYS A 66 -10.63 4.04 -8.31
N GLU A 67 -9.63 4.92 -8.27
CA GLU A 67 -8.22 4.58 -8.45
C GLU A 67 -7.70 3.75 -7.27
N LEU A 68 -8.08 4.09 -6.04
CA LEU A 68 -7.69 3.33 -4.84
C LEU A 68 -8.30 1.92 -4.82
N CYS A 69 -9.57 1.78 -5.20
CA CYS A 69 -10.21 0.47 -5.32
C CYS A 69 -9.56 -0.37 -6.43
N ARG A 70 -9.19 0.24 -7.56
CA ARG A 70 -8.43 -0.45 -8.63
C ARG A 70 -7.05 -0.87 -8.17
N LEU A 71 -6.35 -0.02 -7.42
CA LEU A 71 -5.07 -0.40 -6.82
C LEU A 71 -5.24 -1.64 -5.94
N ARG A 72 -6.29 -1.66 -5.11
CA ARG A 72 -6.62 -2.81 -4.27
C ARG A 72 -6.87 -4.07 -5.10
N GLU A 73 -7.61 -3.97 -6.20
CA GLU A 73 -7.88 -5.08 -7.13
C GLU A 73 -6.58 -5.62 -7.75
N PHE A 74 -5.72 -4.74 -8.29
CA PHE A 74 -4.46 -5.16 -8.92
C PHE A 74 -3.50 -5.80 -7.90
N LEU A 75 -3.44 -5.24 -6.69
CA LEU A 75 -2.63 -5.81 -5.60
C LEU A 75 -3.13 -7.21 -5.22
N ALA A 76 -4.44 -7.39 -5.06
CA ALA A 76 -5.02 -8.71 -4.80
C ALA A 76 -4.74 -9.69 -5.95
N ASP A 77 -4.90 -9.25 -7.20
CA ASP A 77 -4.61 -10.05 -8.40
C ASP A 77 -3.16 -10.53 -8.43
N TYR A 78 -2.21 -9.66 -8.09
CA TYR A 78 -0.78 -9.96 -8.10
C TYR A 78 -0.32 -10.91 -6.97
N PHE A 79 -0.92 -10.81 -5.78
CA PHE A 79 -0.48 -11.59 -4.60
C PHE A 79 -1.28 -12.88 -4.37
N TYR A 80 -2.57 -12.90 -4.67
CA TYR A 80 -3.44 -14.04 -4.37
C TYR A 80 -4.07 -14.71 -5.59
N PHE A 81 -4.05 -14.08 -6.77
CA PHE A 81 -4.66 -14.64 -7.97
C PHE A 81 -3.62 -14.83 -9.09
N GLY A 82 -4.10 -15.01 -10.32
CA GLY A 82 -3.30 -15.38 -11.48
C GLY A 82 -2.47 -14.24 -12.07
N ASN A 83 -2.44 -13.05 -11.46
CA ASN A 83 -1.82 -11.85 -12.03
C ASN A 83 -2.31 -11.57 -13.46
N THR A 84 -3.63 -11.61 -13.65
CA THR A 84 -4.31 -11.42 -14.93
C THR A 84 -3.99 -10.05 -15.56
N TYR A 85 -3.75 -9.04 -14.73
CA TYR A 85 -3.37 -7.70 -15.19
C TYR A 85 -1.88 -7.56 -15.55
N GLY A 86 -1.07 -8.59 -15.34
CA GLY A 86 0.34 -8.62 -15.76
C GLY A 86 1.23 -7.66 -14.97
N SER A 87 0.91 -7.38 -13.70
CA SER A 87 1.75 -6.55 -12.83
C SER A 87 3.09 -7.23 -12.57
N THR A 88 4.13 -6.41 -12.43
CA THR A 88 5.50 -6.87 -12.14
C THR A 88 6.03 -6.21 -10.88
N GLU A 89 7.03 -6.80 -10.24
CA GLU A 89 7.73 -6.18 -9.10
C GLU A 89 8.20 -4.77 -9.44
N LYS A 90 8.78 -4.59 -10.63
CA LYS A 90 9.26 -3.28 -11.08
C LYS A 90 8.13 -2.26 -11.26
N SER A 91 6.96 -2.69 -11.71
CA SER A 91 5.80 -1.80 -11.82
C SER A 91 5.34 -1.30 -10.46
N TRP A 92 5.36 -2.15 -9.42
CA TRP A 92 5.01 -1.76 -8.05
C TRP A 92 6.04 -0.84 -7.43
N GLU A 93 7.32 -1.15 -7.61
CA GLU A 93 8.41 -0.29 -7.17
C GLU A 93 8.27 1.11 -7.78
N ASN A 94 8.11 1.21 -9.10
CA ASN A 94 7.97 2.49 -9.79
C ASN A 94 6.71 3.27 -9.34
N TYR A 95 5.58 2.57 -9.17
CA TYR A 95 4.33 3.21 -8.73
C TYR A 95 4.48 3.83 -7.34
N PHE A 96 4.96 3.06 -6.36
CA PHE A 96 5.09 3.52 -4.98
C PHE A 96 6.29 4.44 -4.74
N TYR A 97 7.34 4.36 -5.55
CA TYR A 97 8.49 5.25 -5.47
C TYR A 97 8.09 6.73 -5.60
N ASN A 98 7.18 7.04 -6.54
CA ASN A 98 6.70 8.41 -6.74
C ASN A 98 6.02 8.98 -5.48
N PHE A 99 5.28 8.15 -4.74
CA PHE A 99 4.64 8.57 -3.49
C PHE A 99 5.66 8.74 -2.36
N ASN A 100 6.65 7.86 -2.26
CA ASN A 100 7.76 8.02 -1.32
C ASN A 100 8.53 9.33 -1.57
N TYR A 101 8.81 9.64 -2.84
CA TYR A 101 9.48 10.88 -3.23
C TYR A 101 8.63 12.12 -2.91
N ALA A 102 7.33 12.10 -3.24
CA ALA A 102 6.42 13.20 -2.91
C ALA A 102 6.30 13.43 -1.39
N ALA A 103 6.21 12.34 -0.60
CA ALA A 103 6.19 12.42 0.86
C ALA A 103 7.50 12.99 1.42
N ALA A 104 8.65 12.66 0.83
CA ALA A 104 9.94 13.22 1.20
C ALA A 104 9.98 14.75 1.00
N ILE A 105 9.59 15.23 -0.19
CA ILE A 105 9.51 16.67 -0.49
C ILE A 105 8.59 17.39 0.50
N GLN A 106 7.43 16.80 0.82
CA GLN A 106 6.49 17.39 1.77
C GLN A 106 7.08 17.57 3.18
N ARG A 107 8.01 16.69 3.59
CA ARG A 107 8.67 16.73 4.91
C ARG A 107 9.89 17.66 4.95
N GLY A 108 10.26 18.29 3.85
CA GLY A 108 11.38 19.23 3.78
C GLY A 108 12.72 18.60 3.42
N LEU A 109 12.70 17.47 2.68
CA LEU A 109 13.82 17.09 1.82
C LEU A 109 13.80 17.91 0.53
#